data_AF-A0AA96Z181-F1
#
_entry.id   AF-A0AA96Z181-F1
#
_cell.length_a   1.000
_cell.length_b   1.000
_cell.length_c   1.000
_cell.angle_alpha   90.00
_cell.angle_beta   90.00
_cell.angle_gamma   90.00
#
_symmetry.space_group_name_H-M   'P 1'
#
loop_
_entity.id
_entity.type
_entity.pdbx_description
1 polymer ?
#
loop_
_entity_poly.entity_id
_entity_poly.type
_entity_poly.pdbx_seq_one_letter_code
_entity_poly.pdbx_strand_id
1 'polypeptide(L)'
;MDKSRQQFEEWFNDEYKTTMKVYDEPLAEFVRKQLFIVWQASRESLEVELPYKHQPKFYSYEDGINTGLNMCRDILISNGVKIKNE
;
A
#
# COMPACT_ATOMS: atom_id res chain seq x y z
N MET A 1 -4.87 3.49 -9.67
CA MET A 1 -3.91 4.05 -8.70
C MET A 1 -4.29 3.45 -7.35
N ASP A 2 -3.35 2.83 -6.65
CA ASP A 2 -3.59 2.21 -5.33
C ASP A 2 -3.89 3.28 -4.29
N LYS A 3 -4.79 2.97 -3.34
CA LYS A 3 -5.29 3.92 -2.34
C LYS A 3 -4.17 4.47 -1.46
N SER A 4 -3.19 3.62 -1.15
CA SER A 4 -1.98 3.97 -0.40
C SER A 4 -1.17 5.09 -1.09
N ARG A 5 -1.04 5.02 -2.42
CA ARG A 5 -0.37 6.07 -3.20
C ARG A 5 -1.13 7.38 -3.17
N GLN A 6 -2.46 7.35 -3.32
CA GLN A 6 -3.28 8.56 -3.25
C GLN A 6 -3.11 9.26 -1.90
N GLN A 7 -3.16 8.50 -0.80
CA GLN A 7 -2.93 9.03 0.55
C GLN A 7 -1.54 9.63 0.72
N PHE A 8 -0.51 8.97 0.18
CA PHE A 8 0.85 9.51 0.20
C PHE A 8 0.95 10.81 -0.60
N GLU A 9 0.40 10.84 -1.82
CA GLU A 9 0.46 12.04 -2.68
C GLU A 9 -0.33 13.21 -2.07
N GLU A 10 -1.48 12.97 -1.44
CA GLU A 10 -2.25 13.98 -0.70
C GLU A 10 -1.43 14.57 0.44
N TRP A 11 -0.95 13.74 1.37
CA TRP A 11 -0.10 14.17 2.47
C TRP A 11 1.16 14.90 1.97
N PHE A 12 1.84 14.33 0.98
CA PHE A 12 3.08 14.86 0.45
C PHE A 12 2.86 16.23 -0.20
N ASN A 13 1.79 16.42 -0.97
CA ASN A 13 1.51 17.69 -1.62
C ASN A 13 1.19 18.79 -0.61
N ASP A 14 0.53 18.45 0.50
CA ASP A 14 0.25 19.41 1.57
C ASP A 14 1.52 19.78 2.33
N GLU A 15 2.33 18.80 2.73
CA GLU A 15 3.62 19.04 3.40
C GLU A 15 4.65 19.74 2.51
N TYR A 16 4.67 19.42 1.22
CA TYR A 16 5.55 20.07 0.25
C TYR A 16 5.22 21.57 0.14
N LYS A 17 3.93 21.93 0.06
CA LYS A 17 3.50 23.33 -0.03
C LYS A 17 3.81 24.15 1.22
N THR A 18 3.85 23.53 2.40
CA THR A 18 4.13 24.21 3.66
C THR A 18 5.63 24.27 3.95
N THR A 19 6.33 23.15 3.84
CA THR A 19 7.72 22.98 4.28
C THR A 19 8.72 23.39 3.20
N MET A 20 8.40 23.20 1.90
CA MET A 20 9.38 23.41 0.83
C MET A 20 9.41 24.83 0.25
N LYS A 21 8.54 25.73 0.72
CA LYS A 21 8.44 27.13 0.25
C LYS A 21 9.72 27.96 0.41
N VAL A 22 10.60 27.57 1.33
CA VAL A 22 11.81 28.31 1.69
C VAL A 22 13.08 27.78 1.01
N TYR A 23 13.00 26.64 0.32
CA TYR A 23 14.14 26.06 -0.39
C TYR A 23 14.13 26.48 -1.87
N ASP A 24 15.29 26.43 -2.51
CA ASP A 24 15.38 26.60 -3.95
C ASP A 24 14.67 25.45 -4.70
N GLU A 25 14.22 25.74 -5.92
CA GLU A 25 13.45 24.80 -6.74
C GLU A 25 14.21 23.49 -7.04
N PRO A 26 15.52 23.51 -7.36
CA PRO A 26 16.29 22.28 -7.57
C PRO A 26 16.34 21.37 -6.34
N LEU A 27 16.58 21.93 -5.15
CA LEU A 27 16.60 21.16 -3.90
C LEU A 27 15.22 20.60 -3.58
N ALA A 28 14.17 21.39 -3.74
CA ALA A 28 12.80 20.95 -3.52
C ALA A 28 12.41 19.79 -4.46
N GLU A 29 12.78 19.86 -5.74
CA GLU A 29 12.54 18.78 -6.70
C GLU A 29 13.35 17.52 -6.35
N PHE A 30 14.61 17.68 -5.93
CA PHE A 30 15.44 16.57 -5.48
C PHE A 30 14.82 15.84 -4.28
N VAL A 31 14.43 16.59 -3.23
CA VAL A 31 13.79 16.04 -2.03
C VAL A 31 12.49 15.32 -2.38
N ARG A 32 11.67 15.91 -3.25
CA ARG A 32 10.46 15.28 -3.77
C ARG A 32 10.76 13.91 -4.39
N LYS A 33 11.73 13.83 -5.30
CA LYS A 33 12.11 12.56 -5.95
C LYS A 33 12.58 11.52 -4.93
N GLN A 34 13.40 11.91 -3.95
CA GLN A 34 13.87 11.00 -2.91
C GLN A 34 12.73 10.45 -2.05
N LEU A 35 11.77 11.30 -1.65
CA LEU A 35 10.63 10.84 -0.84
C LEU A 35 9.73 9.86 -1.59
N PHE A 36 9.52 10.05 -2.89
CA PHE A 36 8.82 9.05 -3.71
C PHE A 36 9.59 7.72 -3.80
N ILE A 37 10.92 7.76 -3.97
CA ILE A 37 11.76 6.55 -4.01
C ILE A 37 11.69 5.80 -2.67
N VAL A 38 11.82 6.52 -1.55
CA VAL A 38 11.75 5.93 -0.21
C VAL A 38 10.37 5.34 0.07
N TRP A 39 9.30 6.06 -0.29
CA TRP A 39 7.94 5.55 -0.16
C TRP A 39 7.76 4.26 -0.97
N GLN A 40 8.17 4.26 -2.25
CA GLN A 40 8.08 3.09 -3.11
C GLN A 40 8.87 1.90 -2.54
N ALA A 41 10.11 2.12 -2.08
CA ALA A 41 10.92 1.08 -1.45
C ALA A 41 10.25 0.50 -0.19
N SER A 42 9.64 1.35 0.65
CA SER A 42 8.89 0.89 1.82
C SER A 42 7.74 -0.05 1.44
N ARG A 43 7.01 0.28 0.36
CA ARG A 43 5.90 -0.54 -0.14
C ARG A 43 6.38 -1.84 -0.77
N GLU A 44 7.50 -1.78 -1.50
CA GLU A 44 8.09 -2.95 -2.12
C GLU A 44 8.61 -3.97 -1.09
N SER A 45 9.05 -3.50 0.08
CA SER A 45 9.49 -4.33 1.20
C SER A 45 8.34 -4.93 2.03
N LEU A 46 7.14 -4.36 1.93
CA LEU A 46 6.00 -4.79 2.74
C LEU A 46 5.29 -5.97 2.07
N GLU A 47 5.58 -7.15 2.59
CA GLU A 47 4.97 -8.42 2.21
C GLU A 47 4.31 -9.08 3.43
N VAL A 48 3.12 -9.64 3.25
CA VAL A 48 2.40 -10.36 4.30
C VAL A 48 1.98 -11.76 3.85
N GLU A 49 1.99 -12.71 4.78
CA GLU A 49 1.51 -14.06 4.54
C GLU A 49 0.06 -14.17 5.06
N LEU A 50 -0.87 -14.55 4.18
CA LEU A 50 -2.24 -14.82 4.59
C LEU A 50 -2.38 -16.25 5.12
N PRO A 51 -3.30 -16.49 6.09
CA PRO A 51 -3.61 -17.83 6.54
C PRO A 51 -4.00 -18.77 5.39
N TYR A 52 -3.74 -20.07 5.57
CA TYR A 52 -4.10 -21.09 4.59
C TYR A 52 -5.60 -21.12 4.32
N LYS A 53 -5.96 -21.25 3.05
CA LYS A 53 -7.35 -21.51 2.65
C LYS A 53 -7.75 -22.93 3.05
N HIS A 54 -8.96 -23.04 3.59
CA HIS A 54 -9.55 -24.33 3.91
C HIS A 54 -10.10 -24.98 2.63
N GLN A 55 -10.27 -26.31 2.64
CA GLN A 55 -11.03 -27.01 1.59
C GLN A 55 -12.51 -26.97 1.96
N PRO A 56 -13.33 -26.09 1.35
CA PRO A 56 -14.70 -25.93 1.78
C PRO A 56 -15.57 -27.06 1.24
N LYS A 57 -16.57 -27.46 2.03
CA LYS A 57 -17.79 -28.06 1.48
C LYS A 57 -18.74 -26.93 1.08
N PHE A 58 -19.66 -27.18 0.15
CA PHE A 58 -20.58 -26.16 -0.33
C PHE A 58 -21.39 -25.56 0.83
N TYR A 59 -21.42 -24.23 0.97
CA TYR A 59 -22.03 -23.49 2.10
C TYR A 59 -21.57 -23.92 3.50
N SER A 60 -20.26 -24.18 3.65
CA SER A 60 -19.66 -24.54 4.94
C SER A 60 -19.08 -23.33 5.68
N TYR A 61 -18.78 -23.51 6.96
CA TYR A 61 -18.07 -22.51 7.77
C TYR A 61 -16.72 -22.12 7.12
N GLU A 62 -16.03 -23.10 6.55
CA GLU A 62 -14.77 -22.96 5.83
C GLU A 62 -14.90 -22.08 4.57
N ASP A 63 -16.05 -22.13 3.89
CA ASP A 63 -16.36 -21.28 2.74
C ASP A 63 -16.49 -19.81 3.16
N GLY A 64 -17.12 -19.57 4.32
CA GLY A 64 -17.18 -18.26 4.96
C GLY A 64 -15.80 -17.71 5.34
N ILE A 65 -14.93 -18.54 5.93
CA ILE A 65 -13.54 -18.16 6.23
C ILE A 65 -12.81 -17.77 4.95
N ASN A 66 -12.87 -18.62 3.91
CA ASN A 66 -12.19 -18.37 2.65
C ASN A 66 -12.67 -17.07 1.98
N THR A 67 -13.96 -16.77 2.07
CA THR A 67 -14.54 -15.50 1.59
C THR A 67 -13.93 -14.32 2.34
N GLY A 68 -13.87 -14.37 3.67
CA GLY A 68 -13.25 -13.34 4.48
C GLY A 68 -11.76 -13.14 4.14
N LEU A 69 -11.01 -14.24 3.97
CA LEU A 69 -9.60 -14.19 3.58
C LEU A 69 -9.41 -13.53 2.21
N ASN A 70 -10.29 -13.79 1.24
CA ASN A 70 -10.26 -13.13 -0.07
C ASN A 70 -10.54 -11.63 0.05
N MET A 71 -11.53 -11.22 0.86
CA MET A 71 -11.80 -9.80 1.08
C MET A 71 -10.61 -9.08 1.72
N CYS A 72 -9.96 -9.72 2.71
CA CYS A 72 -8.74 -9.18 3.31
C CYS A 72 -7.61 -9.05 2.28
N ARG A 73 -7.39 -10.07 1.45
CA ARG A 73 -6.41 -10.06 0.34
C ARG A 73 -6.64 -8.86 -0.58
N ASP A 74 -7.87 -8.67 -1.06
CA ASP A 74 -8.21 -7.60 -1.99
C ASP A 74 -7.99 -6.22 -1.37
N ILE A 75 -8.38 -6.04 -0.09
CA ILE A 75 -8.13 -4.80 0.64
C ILE A 75 -6.63 -4.53 0.75
N LEU A 76 -5.83 -5.53 1.13
CA LEU A 76 -4.37 -5.38 1.26
C LEU A 76 -3.72 -5.00 -0.07
N ILE A 77 -4.06 -5.68 -1.15
CA ILE A 77 -3.56 -5.39 -2.51
C ILE A 77 -3.97 -3.98 -2.95
N SER A 78 -5.22 -3.57 -2.71
CA SER A 78 -5.68 -2.21 -3.06
C SER A 78 -4.94 -1.09 -2.31
N ASN A 79 -4.33 -1.43 -1.18
CA ASN A 79 -3.47 -0.55 -0.39
C ASN A 79 -1.97 -0.80 -0.67
N GLY A 80 -1.63 -1.48 -1.77
CA GLY A 80 -0.26 -1.68 -2.24
C GLY A 80 0.56 -2.63 -1.37
N VAL A 81 -0.07 -3.53 -0.62
CA VAL A 81 0.61 -4.57 0.19
C VAL A 81 0.81 -5.80 -0.69
N LYS A 82 2.01 -6.37 -0.72
CA LYS A 82 2.27 -7.64 -1.41
C LYS A 82 1.84 -8.81 -0.53
N ILE A 83 1.28 -9.84 -1.14
CA ILE A 83 0.97 -11.08 -0.44
C ILE A 83 2.01 -12.13 -0.84
N LYS A 84 2.55 -12.83 0.15
CA LYS A 84 3.59 -13.83 -0.05
C LYS A 84 3.06 -15.02 -0.86
N ASN A 85 3.90 -15.51 -1.78
CA ASN A 85 3.61 -16.63 -2.68
C ASN A 85 2.47 -16.37 -3.68
N GLU A 86 2.21 -15.09 -4.01
CA GLU A 86 1.38 -14.68 -5.15
C GLU A 86 2.19 -14.27 -6.37
#